data_AF-A0A966PBS9-F1
#
_entry.id   AF-A0A966PBS9-F1
#
_cell.length_a   1.000
_cell.length_b   1.000
_cell.length_c   1.000
_cell.angle_alpha   90.00
_cell.angle_beta   90.00
_cell.angle_gamma   90.00
#
_symmetry.space_group_name_H-M   'P 1'
#
loop_
_entity.id
_entity.type
_entity.pdbx_description
1 polymer ?
#
loop_
_entity_poly.entity_id
_entity_poly.type
_entity_poly.pdbx_seq_one_letter_code
_entity_poly.pdbx_strand_id
1 'polypeptide(L)'
;VVTGTAVAEAHLSCRRCLAEFEMEVSGEIDELYQRIPDNPDATALTSEQLDLTSVVREGVLLAVPDAPLCRPDCPGLCPQCGADLAKAPCGCNAVKKDDRWAALDALRDQLPPG
;
A
#
# COMPACT_ATOMS: atom_id res chain seq x y z
N VAL A 1 -5.92 11.93 -26.65
CA VAL A 1 -6.23 11.23 -25.39
C VAL A 1 -5.71 9.82 -25.53
N VAL A 2 -4.95 9.34 -24.55
CA VAL A 2 -4.50 7.96 -24.43
C VAL A 2 -5.14 7.41 -23.17
N THR A 3 -5.91 6.34 -23.32
CA THR A 3 -6.53 5.63 -22.21
C THR A 3 -6.11 4.17 -22.21
N GLY A 4 -6.06 3.56 -21.03
CA GLY A 4 -5.79 2.13 -20.92
C GLY A 4 -5.44 1.70 -19.52
N THR A 5 -4.97 0.45 -19.43
CA THR A 5 -4.56 -0.16 -18.17
C THR A 5 -3.16 -0.72 -18.34
N ALA A 6 -2.26 -0.36 -17.41
CA ALA A 6 -0.95 -0.94 -17.30
C ALA A 6 -0.95 -1.98 -16.18
N VAL A 7 -0.50 -3.19 -16.50
CA VAL A 7 -0.36 -4.28 -15.53
C VAL A 7 1.12 -4.56 -15.31
N ALA A 8 1.53 -4.68 -14.06
CA ALA A 8 2.91 -4.98 -13.67
C ALA A 8 2.96 -5.94 -12.49
N GLU A 9 4.02 -6.74 -12.43
CA GLU A 9 4.37 -7.53 -11.26
C GLU A 9 5.27 -6.67 -10.35
N ALA A 10 4.76 -6.33 -9.17
CA ALA A 10 5.47 -5.54 -8.19
C ALA A 10 6.14 -6.44 -7.16
N HIS A 11 7.46 -6.27 -6.99
CA HIS A 11 8.22 -6.92 -5.94
C HIS A 11 8.22 -6.01 -4.71
N LEU A 12 7.56 -6.45 -3.63
CA LEU A 12 7.27 -5.62 -2.46
C LEU A 12 7.71 -6.29 -1.17
N SER A 13 7.76 -5.51 -0.10
CA SER A 13 7.98 -6.01 1.26
C SER A 13 6.70 -5.90 2.07
N CYS A 14 6.27 -7.01 2.68
CA CYS A 14 5.07 -7.05 3.50
C CYS A 14 5.20 -6.09 4.70
N ARG A 15 4.23 -5.18 4.86
CA ARG A 15 4.23 -4.21 5.97
C ARG A 15 4.21 -4.86 7.35
N ARG A 16 3.67 -6.07 7.48
CA ARG A 16 3.49 -6.76 8.77
C ARG A 16 4.64 -7.68 9.15
N CYS A 17 5.15 -8.48 8.20
CA CYS A 17 6.20 -9.47 8.46
C CYS A 17 7.54 -9.18 7.79
N LEU A 18 7.63 -8.14 6.96
CA LEU A 18 8.81 -7.75 6.17
C LEU A 18 9.29 -8.79 5.15
N ALA A 19 8.55 -9.89 4.95
CA ALA A 19 8.84 -10.85 3.90
C ALA A 19 8.66 -10.19 2.52
N GLU A 20 9.60 -10.46 1.61
CA GLU A 20 9.47 -10.13 0.20
C GLU A 20 8.36 -10.98 -0.44
N PHE A 21 7.57 -10.38 -1.31
CA PHE A 21 6.52 -11.06 -2.07
C PHE A 21 6.21 -10.30 -3.35
N GLU A 22 5.58 -10.99 -4.29
CA GLU A 22 5.14 -10.45 -5.58
C GLU A 22 3.63 -10.22 -5.56
N MET A 23 3.19 -9.13 -6.19
CA MET A 23 1.78 -8.89 -6.44
C MET A 23 1.55 -8.23 -7.79
N GLU A 24 0.46 -8.59 -8.46
CA GLU A 24 0.00 -7.89 -9.65
C GLU A 24 -0.59 -6.52 -9.23
N VAL A 25 -0.16 -5.47 -9.94
CA VAL A 25 -0.64 -4.12 -9.77
C VAL A 25 -1.17 -3.64 -11.11
N SER A 26 -2.37 -3.07 -11.09
CA SER A 26 -3.08 -2.58 -12.28
C SER A 26 -3.30 -1.08 -12.14
N GLY A 27 -2.55 -0.29 -12.90
CA GLY A 27 -2.65 1.17 -12.96
C GLY A 27 -3.51 1.63 -14.13
N GLU A 28 -4.37 2.62 -13.90
CA GLU A 28 -5.14 3.27 -14.97
C GLU A 28 -4.30 4.38 -15.63
N ILE A 29 -4.44 4.51 -16.94
CA ILE A 29 -3.85 5.58 -17.75
C ILE A 29 -5.00 6.37 -18.35
N ASP A 30 -5.01 7.67 -18.11
CA ASP A 30 -5.90 8.62 -18.76
C ASP A 30 -5.15 9.94 -18.96
N GLU A 31 -4.62 10.14 -20.17
CA GLU A 31 -3.68 11.21 -20.45
C GLU A 31 -4.06 11.99 -21.72
N LEU A 32 -4.09 13.32 -21.59
CA LEU A 32 -4.39 14.22 -22.68
C LEU A 32 -3.09 14.73 -23.31
N TYR A 33 -2.96 14.54 -24.61
CA TYR A 33 -1.84 15.06 -25.41
C TYR A 33 -2.33 16.01 -26.49
N GLN A 34 -1.66 17.16 -26.62
CA GLN A 34 -1.99 18.19 -27.61
C GLN A 34 -0.71 18.76 -28.23
N ARG A 35 -0.72 19.04 -29.55
CA ARG A 35 0.44 19.67 -30.23
C ARG A 35 0.68 21.11 -29.79
N ILE A 36 -0.41 21.85 -29.58
CA ILE A 36 -0.41 23.19 -29.00
C ILE A 36 -1.35 23.09 -27.80
N PRO A 37 -0.80 22.98 -26.58
CA PRO A 37 -1.61 22.85 -25.37
C PRO A 37 -2.50 24.07 -25.18
N ASP A 38 -3.81 23.86 -25.13
CA ASP A 38 -4.82 24.85 -24.73
C ASP A 38 -5.55 24.45 -23.44
N ASN A 39 -5.39 23.20 -23.03
CA ASN A 39 -5.86 22.66 -21.76
C ASN A 39 -4.68 22.58 -20.76
N PRO A 40 -4.83 23.06 -19.51
CA PRO A 40 -3.77 22.98 -18.50
C PRO A 40 -3.34 21.55 -18.14
N ASP A 41 -4.23 20.58 -18.32
CA ASP A 41 -3.97 19.16 -18.05
C ASP A 41 -3.39 18.44 -19.29
N ALA A 42 -3.20 19.14 -20.41
CA ALA A 42 -2.63 18.55 -21.61
C ALA A 42 -1.10 18.57 -21.59
N THR A 43 -0.50 17.40 -21.82
CA THR A 43 0.92 17.29 -22.11
C THR A 43 1.21 17.63 -23.58
N ALA A 44 2.29 18.37 -23.82
CA ALA A 44 2.69 18.76 -25.17
C ALA A 44 3.15 17.55 -26.00
N LEU A 45 2.54 17.38 -27.18
CA LEU A 45 2.94 16.37 -28.17
C LEU A 45 4.05 16.95 -29.06
N THR A 46 5.29 16.55 -28.80
CA THR A 46 6.49 17.10 -29.46
C THR A 46 6.93 16.31 -30.69
N SER A 47 6.40 15.10 -30.90
CA SER A 47 6.80 14.22 -32.00
C SER A 47 5.63 13.37 -32.52
N GLU A 48 5.84 12.65 -33.64
CA GLU A 48 4.87 11.68 -34.17
C GLU A 48 4.85 10.35 -33.39
N GLN A 49 5.78 10.19 -32.44
CA GLN A 49 5.81 9.08 -31.48
C GLN A 49 5.54 9.60 -30.08
N LEU A 50 4.84 8.80 -29.29
CA LEU A 50 4.52 9.11 -27.92
C LEU A 50 5.29 8.19 -26.98
N ASP A 51 6.12 8.77 -26.12
CA ASP A 51 6.79 8.03 -25.06
C ASP A 51 5.85 7.91 -23.86
N LEU A 52 5.28 6.72 -23.69
CA LEU A 52 4.37 6.42 -22.58
C LEU A 52 5.08 5.98 -21.30
N THR A 53 6.41 5.97 -21.29
CA THR A 53 7.18 5.41 -20.17
C THR A 53 6.86 6.09 -18.84
N SER A 54 6.71 7.42 -18.81
CA SER A 54 6.40 8.11 -17.55
C SER A 54 4.99 7.84 -17.08
N VAL A 55 3.99 7.91 -17.97
CA VAL A 55 2.58 7.76 -17.60
C VAL A 55 2.24 6.32 -17.21
N VAL A 56 2.86 5.33 -17.88
CA VAL A 56 2.77 3.93 -17.45
C VAL A 56 3.42 3.74 -16.08
N ARG A 57 4.63 4.29 -15.87
CA ARG A 57 5.32 4.19 -14.59
C ARG A 57 4.52 4.83 -13.46
N GLU A 58 3.99 6.02 -13.68
CA GLU A 58 3.19 6.76 -12.70
C GLU A 58 1.91 6.00 -12.36
N GLY A 59 1.14 5.58 -13.37
CA GLY A 59 -0.08 4.81 -13.15
C GLY A 59 0.16 3.53 -12.35
N VAL A 60 1.24 2.80 -12.65
CA VAL A 60 1.62 1.60 -11.88
C VAL A 60 2.05 1.95 -10.45
N LEU A 61 2.91 2.97 -10.27
CA LEU A 61 3.39 3.37 -8.94
C LEU A 61 2.25 3.83 -8.03
N LEU A 62 1.28 4.57 -8.56
CA LEU A 62 0.12 5.05 -7.82
C LEU A 62 -0.87 3.93 -7.46
N ALA A 63 -0.88 2.84 -8.22
CA ALA A 63 -1.73 1.68 -7.96
C ALA A 63 -1.16 0.73 -6.90
N VAL A 64 0.10 0.90 -6.46
CA VAL A 64 0.69 0.10 -5.38
C VAL A 64 -0.01 0.45 -4.05
N PRO A 65 -0.48 -0.54 -3.26
CA PRO A 65 -1.08 -0.25 -1.96
C PRO A 65 -0.10 0.37 -0.97
N ASP A 66 -0.55 1.34 -0.16
CA ASP A 66 0.26 1.97 0.91
C ASP A 66 0.72 0.97 1.99
N ALA A 67 -0.06 -0.09 2.19
CA ALA A 67 0.15 -1.12 3.21
C ALA A 67 0.12 -2.52 2.59
N PRO A 68 1.11 -2.88 1.76
CA PRO A 68 1.11 -4.15 1.04
C PRO A 68 1.29 -5.31 2.02
N LEU A 69 0.48 -6.36 1.88
CA LEU A 69 0.54 -7.56 2.71
C LEU A 69 0.79 -8.78 1.82
N CYS A 70 1.71 -9.65 2.24
CA CYS A 70 1.99 -10.90 1.52
C CYS A 70 0.80 -11.88 1.48
N ARG A 71 -0.20 -11.65 2.33
CA ARG A 71 -1.52 -12.29 2.33
C ARG A 71 -2.49 -11.44 3.18
N PRO A 72 -3.82 -11.50 2.95
CA PRO A 72 -4.80 -10.69 3.68
C PRO A 72 -4.67 -10.77 5.20
N ASP A 73 -4.50 -11.98 5.73
CA ASP A 73 -4.40 -12.26 7.16
C ASP A 73 -2.95 -12.50 7.63
N CYS A 74 -1.97 -11.77 7.08
CA CYS A 74 -0.58 -11.93 7.49
C CYS A 74 -0.43 -11.63 8.99
N PRO A 75 -0.04 -12.57 9.88
CA PRO A 75 -0.03 -12.32 11.32
C PRO A 75 1.02 -11.28 11.74
N GLY A 76 2.08 -11.14 10.95
CA GLY A 76 3.15 -10.17 11.16
C GLY A 76 4.24 -10.65 12.12
N LEU A 77 5.07 -9.71 12.57
CA LEU A 77 6.06 -9.96 13.60
C LEU A 77 5.48 -9.71 14.99
N CYS A 78 6.00 -10.42 16.00
CA CYS A 78 5.74 -10.10 17.39
C CYS A 78 6.26 -8.68 17.70
N PRO A 79 5.42 -7.76 18.23
CA PRO A 79 5.85 -6.39 18.53
C PRO A 79 6.86 -6.31 19.69
N GLN A 80 7.03 -7.38 20.47
CA GLN A 80 7.98 -7.43 21.59
C GLN A 80 9.33 -8.02 21.21
N CYS A 81 9.37 -9.08 20.40
CA CYS A 81 10.62 -9.80 20.11
C CYS A 81 10.96 -9.91 18.62
N GLY A 82 10.08 -9.47 17.71
CA GLY A 82 10.31 -9.54 16.26
C GLY A 82 10.14 -10.95 15.66
N ALA A 83 9.73 -11.96 16.42
CA ALA A 83 9.50 -13.30 15.90
C ALA A 83 8.38 -13.31 14.85
N ASP A 84 8.60 -14.04 13.75
CA ASP A 84 7.61 -14.23 12.70
C ASP A 84 6.47 -15.14 13.18
N LEU A 85 5.30 -14.53 13.40
CA LEU A 85 4.11 -15.21 13.92
C LEU A 85 3.49 -16.16 12.88
N ALA A 86 3.89 -16.08 11.61
CA ALA A 86 3.48 -17.04 10.59
C ALA A 86 4.20 -18.38 10.75
N LYS A 87 5.38 -18.40 11.37
CA LYS A 87 6.19 -19.63 11.56
C LYS A 87 5.85 -20.34 12.86
N ALA A 88 5.78 -19.59 13.97
CA ALA A 88 5.44 -20.13 15.28
C ALA A 88 4.96 -19.01 16.23
N PRO A 89 4.12 -19.32 17.23
CA PRO A 89 3.81 -18.38 18.29
C PRO A 89 5.07 -18.05 19.10
N CYS A 90 5.22 -16.79 19.49
CA CYS A 90 6.26 -16.39 20.43
C CYS A 90 5.83 -16.67 21.87
N GLY A 91 6.78 -16.89 22.78
CA GLY A 91 6.52 -17.01 24.22
C GLY A 91 6.40 -15.67 24.96
N CYS A 92 6.28 -14.55 24.25
CA CYS A 92 6.17 -13.24 24.90
C CYS A 92 4.83 -13.11 25.62
N ASN A 93 4.85 -12.55 26.82
CA ASN A 93 3.63 -12.33 27.59
C ASN A 93 2.78 -11.26 26.90
N ALA A 94 1.59 -11.66 26.46
CA ALA A 94 0.62 -10.74 25.90
C ALA A 94 0.28 -9.69 26.97
N VAL A 95 0.58 -8.43 26.65
CA VAL A 95 0.18 -7.23 27.41
C VAL A 95 1.00 -6.99 28.69
N LYS A 96 2.04 -6.15 28.55
CA LYS A 96 2.37 -5.23 29.64
C LYS A 96 1.37 -4.09 29.53
N LYS A 97 0.40 -4.01 30.45
CA LYS A 97 -0.50 -2.84 30.53
C LYS A 97 0.39 -1.60 30.66
N ASP A 98 0.18 -0.62 29.79
CA ASP A 98 0.89 0.64 29.89
C ASP A 98 0.20 1.48 30.97
N ASP A 99 0.91 1.70 32.07
CA ASP A 99 0.39 2.40 33.26
C ASP A 99 -0.14 3.81 32.92
N ARG A 100 0.37 4.45 31.86
CA ARG A 100 -0.12 5.77 31.41
C ARG A 100 -1.58 5.74 30.95
N TRP A 101 -2.05 4.56 30.51
CA TRP A 101 -3.40 4.35 30.02
C TRP A 101 -4.31 3.67 31.05
N ALA A 102 -3.85 3.48 32.29
CA ALA A 102 -4.63 2.82 33.34
C ALA A 102 -6.00 3.48 33.59
N ALA A 103 -6.10 4.81 33.38
CA ALA A 103 -7.36 5.53 33.51
C ALA A 103 -8.45 5.07 32.51
N LEU A 104 -8.07 4.53 31.35
CA LEU A 104 -9.04 4.02 30.36
C LEU A 104 -9.75 2.73 30.81
N ASP A 105 -9.15 1.96 31.72
CA ASP A 105 -9.81 0.76 32.26
C ASP A 105 -11.12 1.11 32.98
N ALA A 106 -11.18 2.27 33.65
CA ALA A 106 -12.38 2.75 34.35
C ALA A 106 -13.50 3.19 33.40
N LEU A 107 -13.18 3.46 32.12
CA LEU A 107 -14.15 3.85 31.09
C LEU A 107 -14.69 2.65 30.31
N ARG A 108 -14.02 1.49 30.33
CA ARG A 108 -14.46 0.27 29.63
C ARG A 108 -15.87 -0.16 30.05
N ASP A 109 -16.17 -0.06 31.34
CA ASP A 109 -17.47 -0.48 31.89
C ASP A 109 -18.59 0.55 31.64
N GLN A 110 -18.25 1.72 31.09
CA GLN A 110 -19.19 2.80 30.74
C GLN A 110 -19.52 2.82 29.23
N LEU A 111 -18.82 2.02 28.43
CA LEU A 111 -19.09 1.92 27.00
C LEU A 111 -20.36 1.10 26.77
N PRO A 112 -21.28 1.54 25.88
CA PRO A 112 -22.41 0.72 25.49
C PRO A 112 -21.92 -0.59 24.85
N PRO A 113 -22.67 -1.70 24.98
CA PRO A 113 -22.31 -2.95 24.31
C PRO A 113 -22.26 -2.74 22.79
N GLY A 114 -21.18 -3.22 22.18
CA GLY A 114 -20.94 -3.19 20.73
C GLY A 114 -21.55 -4.37 19.99
#